data_AF-A0A5J4UPQ4-F1
#
_entry.id   AF-A0A5J4UPQ4-F1
#
_cell.length_a   1.000
_cell.length_b   1.000
_cell.length_c   1.000
_cell.angle_alpha   90.00
_cell.angle_beta   90.00
_cell.angle_gamma   90.00
#
_symmetry.space_group_name_H-M   'P 1'
#
loop_
_entity.id
_entity.type
_entity.pdbx_description
1 polymer ?
#
loop_
_entity_poly.entity_id
_entity_poly.type
_entity_poly.pdbx_seq_one_letter_code
_entity_poly.pdbx_strand_id
1 'polypeptide(L)'
;MSACANAIKYALAYFDFKLDQDYTPKDDYASFILTQNYWNIKVQNYLDQDKRRNRDTSNNIKESDCAFYRKIFLSMGCHICKARFTSKNPPTLDRINNDMGHSADNVKPCCLFCNKYKSNKDENLTRLIIQLKNFCYCKNLPMTITDEEVYQILRSGITGGLSQVMHRYNVAGETKINQLKFVNGKVISKDTDHIMTHLLTLDFNCQYPSVISSEPHNFRYEQDALYLW
;
A
#
# COMPACT_ATOMS: atom_id res chain seq x y z
N MET A 1 -1.97 1.20 -29.40
CA MET A 1 -0.63 0.57 -29.39
C MET A 1 0.15 0.79 -28.09
N SER A 2 0.13 2.00 -27.52
CA SER A 2 0.86 2.35 -26.29
C SER A 2 0.58 1.46 -25.06
N ALA A 3 -0.70 1.15 -24.78
CA ALA A 3 -1.10 0.28 -23.67
C ALA A 3 -0.54 -1.15 -23.77
N CYS A 4 -0.44 -1.72 -24.97
CA CYS A 4 0.09 -3.06 -25.18
C CYS A 4 1.61 -3.13 -24.95
N ALA A 5 2.36 -2.10 -25.34
CA ALA A 5 3.81 -2.05 -25.16
C ALA A 5 4.20 -1.97 -23.66
N ASN A 6 3.45 -1.20 -22.86
CA ASN A 6 3.68 -1.12 -21.42
C ASN A 6 3.31 -2.42 -20.69
N ALA A 7 2.19 -3.04 -21.06
CA ALA A 7 1.80 -4.32 -20.49
C ALA A 7 2.89 -5.39 -20.73
N ILE A 8 3.47 -5.44 -21.94
CA ILE A 8 4.59 -6.34 -22.26
C ILE A 8 5.83 -5.99 -21.43
N LYS A 9 6.20 -4.71 -21.31
CA LYS A 9 7.35 -4.28 -20.50
C LYS A 9 7.21 -4.70 -19.03
N TYR A 10 6.04 -4.49 -18.43
CA TYR A 10 5.80 -4.91 -17.05
C TYR A 10 5.75 -6.43 -16.93
N ALA A 11 5.14 -7.14 -17.88
CA ALA A 11 5.16 -8.60 -17.89
C ALA A 11 6.59 -9.14 -17.96
N LEU A 12 7.47 -8.54 -18.77
CA LEU A 12 8.88 -8.90 -18.85
C LEU A 12 9.69 -8.47 -17.61
N ALA A 13 9.34 -7.38 -16.93
CA ALA A 13 10.03 -6.97 -15.71
C ALA A 13 9.67 -7.84 -14.51
N TYR A 14 8.45 -8.38 -14.49
CA TYR A 14 7.89 -9.17 -13.39
C TYR A 14 7.72 -10.65 -13.72
N PHE A 15 8.29 -11.15 -14.83
CA PHE A 15 8.11 -12.54 -15.28
C PHE A 15 8.55 -13.59 -14.25
N ASP A 16 9.58 -13.27 -13.46
CA ASP A 16 10.12 -14.11 -12.38
C ASP A 16 9.38 -13.96 -11.04
N PHE A 17 8.37 -13.08 -10.97
CA PHE A 17 7.60 -12.90 -9.75
C PHE A 17 6.67 -14.09 -9.53
N LYS A 18 6.77 -14.71 -8.36
CA LYS A 18 5.97 -15.86 -7.96
C LYS A 18 5.00 -15.45 -6.84
N LEU A 19 3.71 -15.73 -7.03
CA LEU A 19 2.65 -15.33 -6.11
C LEU A 19 2.75 -15.99 -4.73
N ASP A 20 3.29 -17.21 -4.68
CA ASP A 20 3.45 -18.03 -3.48
C ASP A 20 4.79 -17.84 -2.77
N GLN A 21 5.73 -17.12 -3.40
CA GLN A 21 7.05 -16.85 -2.83
C GLN A 21 7.05 -15.62 -1.92
N ASP A 22 7.79 -15.73 -0.83
CA ASP A 22 8.08 -14.60 0.06
C ASP A 22 9.39 -13.92 -0.34
N TYR A 23 9.32 -12.61 -0.59
CA TYR A 23 10.45 -11.73 -0.86
C TYR A 23 10.67 -10.85 0.37
N THR A 24 11.83 -10.99 1.00
CA THR A 24 12.19 -10.21 2.19
C THR A 24 13.50 -9.47 1.90
N PRO A 25 13.48 -8.13 1.75
CA PRO A 25 14.69 -7.35 1.63
C PRO A 25 15.59 -7.58 2.83
N LYS A 26 16.90 -7.66 2.59
CA LYS A 26 17.87 -7.77 3.67
C LYS A 26 17.93 -6.44 4.43
N ASP A 27 18.01 -6.54 5.74
CA ASP A 27 18.39 -5.45 6.62
C ASP A 27 19.50 -5.95 7.55
N ASP A 28 20.25 -5.04 8.16
CA ASP A 28 21.39 -5.38 9.03
C ASP A 28 21.11 -5.04 10.51
N TYR A 29 19.86 -4.73 10.85
CA TYR A 29 19.48 -4.39 12.22
C TYR A 29 19.35 -5.63 13.09
N ALA A 30 19.62 -5.49 14.39
CA ALA A 30 19.35 -6.56 15.35
C ALA A 30 17.84 -6.84 15.47
N SER A 31 17.51 -8.09 15.82
CA SER A 31 16.14 -8.50 16.13
C SER A 31 15.55 -7.69 17.28
N PHE A 32 14.26 -7.36 17.18
CA PHE A 32 13.53 -6.66 18.23
C PHE A 32 13.31 -7.58 19.44
N ILE A 33 13.72 -7.13 20.62
CA ILE A 33 13.48 -7.81 21.89
C ILE A 33 12.36 -7.10 22.64
N LEU A 34 11.23 -7.78 22.83
CA LEU A 34 10.07 -7.23 23.53
C LEU A 34 10.34 -7.09 25.03
N THR A 35 10.36 -5.87 25.55
CA THR A 35 10.44 -5.60 26.99
C THR A 35 9.05 -5.56 27.63
N GLN A 36 8.96 -5.81 28.95
CA GLN A 36 7.69 -5.74 29.67
C GLN A 36 7.08 -4.33 29.61
N ASN A 37 7.89 -3.28 29.77
CA ASN A 37 7.41 -1.90 29.71
C ASN A 37 6.82 -1.56 28.33
N TYR A 38 7.49 -1.98 27.25
CA TYR A 38 6.96 -1.80 25.89
C TYR A 38 5.63 -2.56 25.74
N TRP A 39 5.56 -3.80 26.24
CA TRP A 39 4.34 -4.61 26.16
C TRP A 39 3.17 -3.96 26.91
N ASN A 40 3.37 -3.48 28.14
CA ASN A 40 2.33 -2.82 28.93
C ASN A 40 1.74 -1.61 28.19
N ILE A 41 2.61 -0.78 27.58
CA ILE A 41 2.17 0.36 26.76
C ILE A 41 1.34 -0.11 25.56
N LYS A 42 1.73 -1.21 24.91
CA LYS A 42 1.00 -1.75 23.75
C LYS A 42 -0.36 -2.31 24.15
N VAL A 43 -0.44 -3.09 25.22
CA VAL A 43 -1.70 -3.64 25.75
C VAL A 43 -2.69 -2.51 26.05
N GLN A 44 -2.27 -1.45 26.73
CA GLN A 44 -3.13 -0.29 26.97
C GLN A 44 -3.58 0.40 25.68
N ASN A 45 -2.67 0.61 24.72
CA ASN A 45 -3.03 1.19 23.44
C ASN A 45 -4.05 0.33 22.67
N TYR A 46 -3.98 -1.00 22.76
CA TYR A 46 -4.96 -1.89 22.13
C TYR A 46 -6.31 -1.81 22.82
N LEU A 47 -6.32 -1.82 24.16
CA LEU A 47 -7.53 -1.66 24.95
C LEU A 47 -8.26 -0.34 24.61
N ASP A 48 -7.52 0.77 24.55
CA ASP A 48 -8.09 2.08 24.20
C ASP A 48 -8.65 2.11 22.77
N GLN A 49 -7.96 1.49 21.81
CA GLN A 49 -8.43 1.40 20.42
C GLN A 49 -9.73 0.61 20.30
N ASP A 50 -9.87 -0.45 21.08
CA ASP A 50 -11.05 -1.30 21.09
C ASP A 50 -12.22 -0.62 21.79
N LYS A 51 -11.99 0.00 22.94
CA LYS A 51 -12.99 0.83 23.65
C LYS A 51 -13.51 1.96 22.77
N ARG A 52 -12.63 2.71 22.10
CA ARG A 52 -13.02 3.82 21.20
C ARG A 52 -13.92 3.38 20.04
N ARG A 53 -13.94 2.09 19.72
CA ARG A 53 -14.74 1.51 18.63
C ARG A 53 -15.84 0.58 19.16
N ASN A 54 -16.11 0.62 20.47
CA ASN A 54 -17.13 -0.19 21.14
C ASN A 54 -16.99 -1.71 20.87
N ARG A 55 -15.76 -2.22 20.78
CA ARG A 55 -15.51 -3.67 20.65
C ARG A 55 -15.53 -4.34 22.01
N ASP A 56 -15.87 -5.63 22.05
CA ASP A 56 -15.70 -6.43 23.26
C ASP A 56 -14.20 -6.53 23.62
N THR A 57 -13.90 -6.34 24.90
CA THR A 57 -12.54 -6.34 25.46
C THR A 57 -12.37 -7.38 26.57
N SER A 58 -13.40 -8.17 26.86
CA SER A 58 -13.41 -9.18 27.92
C SER A 58 -12.26 -10.19 27.81
N ASN A 59 -11.91 -10.55 26.58
CA ASN A 59 -10.89 -11.54 26.22
C ASN A 59 -9.67 -10.91 25.54
N ASN A 60 -9.44 -9.61 25.72
CA ASN A 60 -8.24 -8.97 25.17
C ASN A 60 -6.96 -9.54 25.79
N ILE A 61 -5.88 -9.50 25.01
CA ILE A 61 -4.51 -9.78 25.47
C ILE A 61 -4.16 -8.94 26.70
N LYS A 62 -3.35 -9.52 27.59
CA LYS A 62 -3.02 -8.94 28.90
C LYS A 62 -1.53 -8.70 29.04
N GLU A 63 -1.15 -7.89 30.04
CA GLU A 63 0.23 -7.62 30.38
C GLU A 63 1.02 -8.90 30.74
N SER A 64 0.33 -9.91 31.27
CA SER A 64 0.89 -11.24 31.58
C SER A 64 1.41 -11.99 30.35
N ASP A 65 0.94 -11.65 29.15
CA ASP A 65 1.23 -12.41 27.93
C ASP A 65 2.56 -12.00 27.28
N CYS A 66 3.32 -11.10 27.91
CA CYS A 66 4.57 -10.55 27.35
C CYS A 66 5.58 -11.65 26.97
N ALA A 67 5.73 -12.68 27.82
CA ALA A 67 6.70 -13.75 27.56
C ALA A 67 6.33 -14.58 26.33
N PHE A 68 5.03 -14.79 26.10
CA PHE A 68 4.51 -15.47 24.92
C PHE A 68 4.77 -14.64 23.66
N TYR A 69 4.36 -13.37 23.64
CA TYR A 69 4.55 -12.50 22.47
C TYR A 69 6.01 -12.14 22.19
N ARG A 70 6.87 -12.16 23.22
CA ARG A 70 8.34 -12.06 23.02
C ARG A 70 8.85 -13.22 22.17
N LYS A 71 8.44 -14.45 22.47
CA LYS A 71 8.82 -15.64 21.67
C LYS A 71 8.26 -15.56 20.25
N ILE A 72 7.01 -15.12 20.10
CA ILE A 72 6.38 -14.93 18.78
C ILE A 72 7.16 -13.91 17.94
N PHE A 73 7.47 -12.72 18.47
CA PHE A 73 8.20 -11.69 17.69
C PHE A 73 9.65 -12.04 17.38
N LEU A 74 10.27 -12.96 18.14
CA LEU A 74 11.62 -13.45 17.86
C LEU A 74 11.64 -14.59 16.83
N SER A 75 10.61 -15.43 16.81
CA SER A 75 10.54 -16.61 15.93
C SER A 75 9.78 -16.36 14.62
N MET A 76 8.90 -15.36 14.60
CA MET A 76 8.04 -15.04 13.46
C MET A 76 8.30 -13.63 12.94
N GLY A 77 8.15 -13.45 11.63
CA GLY A 77 8.10 -12.13 11.00
C GLY A 77 6.69 -11.57 10.89
N CYS A 78 6.58 -10.40 10.27
CA CYS A 78 5.29 -9.82 9.87
C CYS A 78 4.51 -10.79 8.98
N HIS A 79 3.25 -11.07 9.29
CA HIS A 79 2.46 -12.04 8.51
C HIS A 79 2.25 -11.61 7.04
N ILE A 80 2.30 -10.31 6.74
CA ILE A 80 2.13 -9.74 5.39
C ILE A 80 3.44 -9.70 4.61
N CYS A 81 4.44 -8.95 5.09
CA CYS A 81 5.71 -8.74 4.38
C CYS A 81 6.80 -9.77 4.69
N LYS A 82 6.59 -10.62 5.69
CA LYS A 82 7.55 -11.61 6.24
C LYS A 82 8.85 -11.07 6.82
N ALA A 83 9.09 -9.76 6.73
CA ALA A 83 10.24 -9.14 7.38
C ALA A 83 10.25 -9.41 8.89
N ARG A 84 11.44 -9.69 9.42
CA ARG A 84 11.68 -9.79 10.85
C ARG A 84 11.45 -8.45 11.54
N PHE A 85 11.16 -8.52 12.83
CA PHE A 85 10.98 -7.33 13.63
C PHE A 85 12.32 -6.79 14.12
N THR A 86 12.50 -5.48 14.03
CA THR A 86 13.72 -4.77 14.43
C THR A 86 13.36 -3.46 15.12
N SER A 87 14.35 -2.73 15.62
CA SER A 87 14.14 -1.38 16.17
C SER A 87 13.59 -0.39 15.12
N LYS A 88 13.90 -0.59 13.82
CA LYS A 88 13.38 0.21 12.70
C LYS A 88 12.08 -0.34 12.12
N ASN A 89 11.79 -1.62 12.35
CA ASN A 89 10.56 -2.28 11.93
C ASN A 89 9.86 -2.92 13.14
N PRO A 90 9.33 -2.11 14.08
CA PRO A 90 8.79 -2.62 15.34
C PRO A 90 7.51 -3.44 15.12
N PRO A 91 7.27 -4.46 15.96
CA PRO A 91 6.09 -5.30 15.86
C PRO A 91 4.82 -4.58 16.33
N THR A 92 3.71 -4.99 15.74
CA THR A 92 2.34 -4.70 16.15
C THR A 92 1.53 -5.99 16.06
N LEU A 93 0.35 -6.00 16.67
CA LEU A 93 -0.67 -6.99 16.47
C LEU A 93 -1.73 -6.41 15.54
N ASP A 94 -1.91 -7.04 14.39
CA ASP A 94 -2.98 -6.74 13.44
C ASP A 94 -4.14 -7.68 13.70
N ARG A 95 -5.37 -7.18 13.60
CA ARG A 95 -6.55 -7.98 13.82
C ARG A 95 -6.91 -8.77 12.56
N ILE A 96 -7.33 -10.00 12.78
CA ILE A 96 -7.87 -10.86 11.72
C ILE A 96 -9.25 -10.35 11.34
N ASN A 97 -10.13 -10.15 12.34
CA ASN A 97 -11.41 -9.49 12.21
C ASN A 97 -11.38 -8.11 12.88
N ASN A 98 -11.58 -7.05 12.07
CA ASN A 98 -11.56 -5.65 12.53
C ASN A 98 -12.76 -5.25 13.38
N ASP A 99 -13.82 -6.07 13.40
CA ASP A 99 -15.01 -5.86 14.24
C ASP A 99 -14.82 -6.46 15.65
N MET A 100 -13.84 -7.34 15.84
CA MET A 100 -13.51 -7.98 17.12
C MET A 100 -12.32 -7.30 17.81
N GLY A 101 -12.24 -7.41 19.14
CA GLY A 101 -11.13 -6.89 19.93
C GLY A 101 -9.81 -7.64 19.72
N HIS A 102 -8.74 -7.20 20.39
CA HIS A 102 -7.43 -7.85 20.35
C HIS A 102 -7.35 -9.09 21.26
N SER A 103 -8.15 -10.12 20.99
CA SER A 103 -8.00 -11.43 21.63
C SER A 103 -6.83 -12.22 21.01
N ALA A 104 -6.30 -13.20 21.75
CA ALA A 104 -5.13 -13.97 21.32
C ALA A 104 -5.33 -14.73 19.99
N ASP A 105 -6.56 -15.17 19.71
CA ASP A 105 -6.99 -15.87 18.50
C ASP A 105 -7.36 -14.92 17.34
N ASN A 106 -7.60 -13.63 17.62
CA ASN A 106 -7.98 -12.63 16.61
C ASN A 106 -6.80 -11.75 16.17
N VAL A 107 -5.56 -12.06 16.53
CA VAL A 107 -4.40 -11.23 16.19
C VAL A 107 -3.28 -11.99 15.50
N LYS A 108 -2.59 -11.30 14.59
CA LYS A 108 -1.36 -11.79 13.93
C LYS A 108 -0.23 -10.77 14.11
N PRO A 109 1.03 -11.22 14.25
CA PRO A 109 2.18 -10.31 14.25
C PRO A 109 2.28 -9.58 12.90
N CYS A 110 2.40 -8.26 12.94
CA CYS A 110 2.45 -7.41 11.75
C CYS A 110 3.34 -6.20 12.02
N CYS A 111 4.09 -5.72 11.03
CA CYS A 111 4.81 -4.46 11.22
C CYS A 111 3.89 -3.25 11.05
N LEU A 112 4.27 -2.12 11.64
CA LEU A 112 3.45 -0.90 11.62
C LEU A 112 3.07 -0.46 10.20
N PHE A 113 4.01 -0.52 9.26
CA PHE A 113 3.75 -0.15 7.86
C PHE A 113 2.68 -1.05 7.24
N CYS A 114 2.83 -2.38 7.36
CA CYS A 114 1.90 -3.32 6.77
C CYS A 114 0.52 -3.22 7.40
N ASN A 115 0.44 -3.09 8.72
CA ASN A 115 -0.81 -2.94 9.46
C ASN A 115 -1.58 -1.68 9.02
N LYS A 116 -0.89 -0.53 8.96
CA LYS A 116 -1.47 0.74 8.49
C LYS A 116 -1.88 0.67 7.01
N TYR A 117 -1.05 0.05 6.17
CA TYR A 117 -1.31 -0.05 4.74
C TYR A 117 -2.49 -1.00 4.44
N LYS A 118 -2.57 -2.14 5.12
CA LYS A 118 -3.72 -3.07 5.07
C LYS A 118 -4.97 -2.34 5.52
N SER A 119 -5.00 -1.78 6.74
CA SER A 119 -6.20 -1.15 7.29
C SER A 119 -7.41 -2.10 7.14
N ASN A 120 -8.44 -1.72 6.38
CA ASN A 120 -9.62 -2.53 6.07
C ASN A 120 -9.59 -3.15 4.66
N LYS A 121 -8.46 -3.09 3.95
CA LYS A 121 -8.31 -3.70 2.63
C LYS A 121 -8.20 -5.22 2.73
N ASP A 122 -8.43 -5.88 1.60
CA ASP A 122 -8.22 -7.32 1.44
C ASP A 122 -6.77 -7.71 1.81
N GLU A 123 -6.62 -8.69 2.71
CA GLU A 123 -5.31 -9.13 3.23
C GLU A 123 -4.43 -9.71 2.12
N ASN A 124 -5.02 -10.50 1.21
CA ASN A 124 -4.28 -11.16 0.14
C ASN A 124 -3.81 -10.16 -0.92
N LEU A 125 -4.67 -9.21 -1.31
CA LEU A 125 -4.28 -8.11 -2.19
C LEU A 125 -3.18 -7.26 -1.57
N THR A 126 -3.31 -6.95 -0.28
CA THR A 126 -2.30 -6.18 0.44
C THR A 126 -0.96 -6.91 0.46
N ARG A 127 -0.99 -8.21 0.79
CA ARG A 127 0.18 -9.07 0.75
C ARG A 127 0.80 -9.12 -0.65
N LEU A 128 0.00 -9.28 -1.70
CA LEU A 128 0.46 -9.27 -3.08
C LEU A 128 1.22 -7.99 -3.42
N ILE A 129 0.65 -6.82 -3.12
CA ILE A 129 1.29 -5.53 -3.43
C ILE A 129 2.60 -5.37 -2.66
N ILE A 130 2.63 -5.76 -1.39
CA ILE A 130 3.85 -5.65 -0.56
C ILE A 130 4.92 -6.64 -1.01
N GLN A 131 4.56 -7.87 -1.37
CA GLN A 131 5.51 -8.85 -1.90
C GLN A 131 6.05 -8.43 -3.27
N LEU A 132 5.22 -7.82 -4.12
CA LEU A 132 5.67 -7.24 -5.39
C LEU A 132 6.67 -6.10 -5.15
N LYS A 133 6.36 -5.18 -4.23
CA LYS A 133 7.29 -4.12 -3.81
C LYS A 133 8.62 -4.73 -3.34
N ASN A 134 8.57 -5.73 -2.47
CA ASN A 134 9.77 -6.39 -1.94
C ASN A 134 10.56 -7.11 -3.04
N PHE A 135 9.89 -7.77 -3.99
CA PHE A 135 10.52 -8.35 -5.17
C PHE A 135 11.31 -7.30 -5.94
N CYS A 136 10.72 -6.13 -6.20
CA CYS A 136 11.41 -5.04 -6.87
C CYS A 136 12.68 -4.61 -6.11
N TYR A 137 12.60 -4.46 -4.78
CA TYR A 137 13.77 -4.17 -3.96
C TYR A 137 14.84 -5.27 -4.07
N CYS A 138 14.46 -6.54 -3.94
CA CYS A 138 15.40 -7.66 -4.01
C CYS A 138 16.08 -7.79 -5.38
N LYS A 139 15.41 -7.35 -6.45
CA LYS A 139 15.90 -7.42 -7.84
C LYS A 139 16.47 -6.09 -8.35
N ASN A 140 16.49 -5.04 -7.51
CA ASN A 140 16.87 -3.68 -7.89
C ASN A 140 16.07 -3.15 -9.10
N LEU A 141 14.79 -3.50 -9.18
CA LEU A 141 13.91 -3.02 -10.25
C LEU A 141 13.43 -1.60 -9.96
N PRO A 142 13.26 -0.76 -10.99
CA PRO A 142 12.72 0.58 -10.83
C PRO A 142 11.27 0.52 -10.31
N MET A 143 10.98 1.36 -9.31
CA MET A 143 9.65 1.51 -8.70
C MET A 143 9.17 2.95 -8.83
N THR A 144 7.89 3.17 -8.53
CA THR A 144 7.34 4.52 -8.37
C THR A 144 8.14 5.28 -7.33
N ILE A 145 8.57 6.49 -7.69
CA ILE A 145 9.30 7.38 -6.80
C ILE A 145 8.33 7.85 -5.72
N THR A 146 8.63 7.55 -4.46
CA THR A 146 7.81 7.95 -3.31
C THR A 146 8.46 9.06 -2.47
N ASP A 147 9.64 9.50 -2.87
CA ASP A 147 10.44 10.51 -2.20
C ASP A 147 10.51 11.77 -3.07
N GLU A 148 10.17 12.92 -2.50
CA GLU A 148 10.08 14.17 -3.24
C GLU A 148 11.44 14.67 -3.71
N GLU A 149 12.48 14.53 -2.90
CA GLU A 149 13.83 14.97 -3.26
C GLU A 149 14.39 14.11 -4.41
N VAL A 150 14.25 12.79 -4.30
CA VAL A 150 14.60 11.85 -5.39
C VAL A 150 13.80 12.16 -6.65
N TYR A 151 12.51 12.51 -6.51
CA TYR A 151 11.69 12.92 -7.64
C TYR A 151 12.25 14.19 -8.30
N GLN A 152 12.59 15.24 -7.54
CA GLN A 152 13.13 16.47 -8.10
C GLN A 152 14.49 16.26 -8.80
N ILE A 153 15.37 15.43 -8.22
CA ILE A 153 16.66 15.06 -8.83
C ILE A 153 16.42 14.36 -10.17
N LEU A 154 15.59 13.32 -10.19
CA LEU A 154 15.27 12.61 -11.42
C LEU A 154 14.58 13.52 -12.44
N ARG A 155 13.69 14.41 -11.99
CA ARG A 155 12.96 15.36 -12.83
C ARG A 155 13.89 16.34 -13.53
N SER A 156 14.94 16.81 -12.85
CA SER A 156 15.92 17.74 -13.41
C SER A 156 16.73 17.15 -14.58
N GLY A 157 16.90 15.82 -14.60
CA GLY A 157 17.61 15.11 -15.65
C GLY A 157 16.73 14.62 -16.82
N ILE A 158 15.41 14.82 -16.76
CA ILE A 158 14.48 14.33 -17.79
C ILE A 158 14.17 15.43 -18.81
N THR A 159 14.59 15.20 -20.07
CA THR A 159 14.25 16.01 -21.25
C THR A 159 13.34 15.22 -22.20
N GLY A 160 12.02 15.38 -22.00
CA GLY A 160 10.98 14.72 -22.81
C GLY A 160 10.62 13.29 -22.34
N GLY A 161 9.36 12.89 -22.53
CA GLY A 161 8.86 11.57 -22.15
C GLY A 161 7.52 11.21 -22.80
N LEU A 162 7.33 9.92 -23.07
CA LEU A 162 6.08 9.37 -23.60
C LEU A 162 4.95 9.57 -22.59
N SER A 163 3.97 10.38 -22.94
CA SER A 163 2.72 10.50 -22.19
C SER A 163 1.80 9.31 -22.50
N GLN A 164 1.39 8.59 -21.45
CA GLN A 164 0.30 7.62 -21.57
C GLN A 164 -0.85 8.05 -20.68
N VAL A 165 -1.90 8.58 -21.33
CA VAL A 165 -3.18 8.86 -20.67
C VAL A 165 -4.00 7.57 -20.69
N MET A 166 -4.27 7.00 -19.52
CA MET A 166 -5.28 5.95 -19.38
C MET A 166 -6.63 6.63 -19.19
N HIS A 167 -7.47 6.63 -20.22
CA HIS A 167 -8.81 7.19 -20.10
C HIS A 167 -9.68 6.28 -19.22
N ARG A 168 -9.96 6.73 -18.00
CA ARG A 168 -11.00 6.15 -17.15
C ARG A 168 -12.22 7.05 -17.26
N TYR A 169 -13.30 6.56 -17.85
CA TYR A 169 -14.57 7.30 -17.96
C TYR A 169 -15.37 7.08 -16.68
N ASN A 170 -15.62 8.14 -15.92
CA ASN A 170 -16.47 8.12 -14.74
C ASN A 170 -17.53 9.21 -14.89
N VAL A 171 -18.77 8.90 -14.54
CA VAL A 171 -19.94 9.79 -14.59
C VAL A 171 -20.53 9.90 -13.20
N ALA A 172 -20.72 11.14 -12.73
CA ALA A 172 -21.38 11.41 -11.45
C ALA A 172 -22.84 10.94 -11.48
N GLY A 173 -23.29 10.27 -10.43
CA GLY A 173 -24.62 9.69 -10.33
C GLY A 173 -24.79 8.33 -11.03
N GLU A 174 -23.81 7.88 -11.82
CA GLU A 174 -23.90 6.63 -12.57
C GLU A 174 -22.77 5.65 -12.24
N THR A 175 -21.53 6.13 -12.16
CA THR A 175 -20.36 5.27 -11.96
C THR A 175 -20.26 4.82 -10.51
N LYS A 176 -20.19 3.50 -10.31
CA LYS A 176 -19.97 2.91 -8.98
C LYS A 176 -18.51 3.02 -8.58
N ILE A 177 -18.28 3.28 -7.29
CA ILE A 177 -16.96 3.19 -6.69
C ILE A 177 -16.56 1.72 -6.69
N ASN A 178 -15.38 1.41 -7.22
CA ASN A 178 -14.86 0.05 -7.27
C ASN A 178 -13.83 -0.21 -6.18
N GLN A 179 -13.73 -1.47 -5.79
CA GLN A 179 -12.71 -2.00 -4.91
C GLN A 179 -12.04 -3.19 -5.58
N LEU A 180 -10.71 -3.22 -5.56
CA LEU A 180 -9.95 -4.38 -6.00
C LEU A 180 -10.02 -5.48 -4.93
N LYS A 181 -10.22 -6.72 -5.36
CA LYS A 181 -10.14 -7.92 -4.52
C LYS A 181 -9.25 -8.97 -5.16
N PHE A 182 -8.54 -9.74 -4.33
CA PHE A 182 -7.75 -10.88 -4.79
C PHE A 182 -8.54 -12.17 -4.56
N VAL A 183 -8.93 -12.84 -5.65
CA VAL A 183 -9.75 -14.06 -5.61
C VAL A 183 -9.16 -15.07 -6.58
N ASN A 184 -8.88 -16.29 -6.12
CA ASN A 184 -8.41 -17.41 -6.94
C ASN A 184 -7.20 -17.04 -7.84
N GLY A 185 -6.21 -16.36 -7.27
CA GLY A 185 -4.98 -15.98 -8.00
C GLY A 185 -5.13 -14.76 -8.91
N LYS A 186 -6.30 -14.12 -8.97
CA LYS A 186 -6.59 -12.98 -9.85
C LYS A 186 -6.99 -11.75 -9.06
N VAL A 187 -6.54 -10.58 -9.53
CA VAL A 187 -7.06 -9.29 -9.06
C VAL A 187 -8.30 -8.96 -9.89
N ILE A 188 -9.44 -8.80 -9.23
CA ILE A 188 -10.71 -8.42 -9.84
C ILE A 188 -11.14 -7.05 -9.31
N SER A 189 -11.74 -6.23 -10.18
CA SER A 189 -12.42 -5.00 -9.77
C SER A 189 -13.87 -5.33 -9.46
N LYS A 190 -14.33 -5.04 -8.24
CA LYS A 190 -15.71 -5.25 -7.79
C LYS A 190 -16.35 -3.90 -7.44
N ASP A 191 -17.51 -3.64 -8.00
CA ASP A 191 -18.29 -2.46 -7.64
C ASP A 191 -18.80 -2.57 -6.20
N THR A 192 -18.77 -1.43 -5.50
CA THR A 192 -19.43 -1.24 -4.22
C THR A 192 -20.87 -0.75 -4.44
N ASP A 193 -21.66 -0.69 -3.37
CA ASP A 193 -23.01 -0.11 -3.42
C ASP A 193 -22.98 1.43 -3.46
N HIS A 194 -21.79 2.04 -3.40
CA HIS A 194 -21.61 3.48 -3.43
C HIS A 194 -21.45 3.98 -4.87
N ILE A 195 -22.24 4.98 -5.23
CA ILE A 195 -22.17 5.68 -6.51
C ILE A 195 -21.35 6.95 -6.32
N MET A 196 -20.47 7.26 -7.27
CA MET A 196 -19.73 8.51 -7.29
C MET A 196 -20.72 9.66 -7.49
N THR A 197 -20.91 10.53 -6.50
CA THR A 197 -21.88 11.63 -6.57
C THR A 197 -21.32 12.90 -7.20
N HIS A 198 -20.01 13.07 -7.15
CA HIS A 198 -19.30 14.23 -7.69
C HIS A 198 -18.00 13.73 -8.33
N LEU A 199 -17.70 14.22 -9.54
CA LEU A 199 -16.36 14.12 -10.10
C LEU A 199 -15.61 15.41 -9.74
N LEU A 200 -14.59 15.30 -8.89
CA LEU A 200 -13.57 16.34 -8.81
C LEU A 200 -12.42 15.92 -9.72
N THR A 201 -12.48 16.31 -10.99
CA THR A 201 -11.37 16.12 -11.91
C THR A 201 -10.27 17.14 -11.60
N LEU A 202 -9.37 16.78 -10.69
CA LEU A 202 -7.97 17.22 -10.78
C LEU A 202 -7.21 16.12 -11.52
N ASP A 203 -7.60 15.83 -12.75
CA ASP A 203 -7.04 14.70 -13.50
C ASP A 203 -6.37 15.21 -14.77
N PHE A 204 -5.10 15.55 -14.64
CA PHE A 204 -4.20 14.95 -15.60
C PHE A 204 -3.92 13.55 -15.06
N ASN A 205 -4.16 12.51 -15.85
CA ASN A 205 -3.59 11.19 -15.60
C ASN A 205 -2.09 11.28 -15.85
N CYS A 206 -1.45 12.05 -14.99
CA CYS A 206 -0.06 12.36 -14.96
C CYS A 206 0.64 11.27 -14.17
N GLN A 207 0.67 10.05 -14.71
CA GLN A 207 1.89 9.27 -14.56
C GLN A 207 2.97 10.02 -15.33
N TYR A 208 3.60 10.95 -14.65
CA TYR A 208 4.39 11.95 -15.30
C TYR A 208 5.53 12.24 -14.34
N PRO A 209 6.73 12.33 -14.92
CA PRO A 209 7.28 13.65 -15.06
C PRO A 209 6.78 14.21 -16.39
N SER A 210 5.68 14.97 -16.35
CA SER A 210 5.17 15.69 -17.51
C SER A 210 6.16 16.81 -17.68
N VAL A 211 6.87 16.68 -18.77
CA VAL A 211 7.33 17.82 -19.50
C VAL A 211 6.12 18.28 -20.29
N ILE A 212 5.31 19.17 -19.73
CA ILE A 212 4.66 20.17 -20.59
C ILE A 212 5.62 21.34 -20.58
N SER A 213 6.26 21.44 -21.73
CA SER A 213 7.21 22.43 -22.20
C SER A 213 6.58 23.82 -22.18
N SER A 214 7.28 24.79 -21.61
CA SER A 214 7.14 26.18 -22.03
C SER A 214 8.13 26.44 -23.18
N GLU A 215 7.76 26.01 -24.39
CA GLU A 215 8.35 26.54 -25.62
C GLU A 215 7.43 27.69 -26.09
N PRO A 216 7.98 28.89 -26.34
CA PRO A 216 7.20 30.03 -26.80
C PRO A 216 6.68 29.78 -28.22
N HIS A 217 5.37 29.91 -28.42
CA HIS A 217 4.72 29.89 -29.72
C HIS A 217 4.06 31.25 -30.03
N ASN A 218 4.02 31.62 -31.31
CA ASN A 218 3.55 32.93 -31.79
C ASN A 218 2.02 33.16 -31.73
N PHE A 219 1.24 32.29 -31.08
CA PHE A 219 -0.21 32.44 -31.00
C PHE A 219 -0.62 33.23 -29.76
N ARG A 220 -1.35 34.34 -29.97
CA ARG A 220 -1.99 35.10 -28.88
C ARG A 220 -3.25 34.35 -28.44
N TYR A 221 -3.29 33.98 -27.18
CA TYR A 221 -4.53 33.52 -26.54
C TYR A 221 -5.41 34.72 -26.23
N GLU A 222 -6.58 34.79 -26.86
CA GLU A 222 -7.70 35.59 -26.36
C GLU A 222 -8.73 34.62 -25.76
N GLN A 223 -8.84 34.69 -24.43
CA GLN A 223 -9.96 34.22 -23.60
C GLN A 223 -10.40 32.74 -23.77
N ASP A 224 -9.78 31.88 -22.95
CA ASP A 224 -10.42 30.86 -22.09
C ASP A 224 -11.52 29.93 -22.63
N ALA A 225 -11.49 29.51 -23.90
CA ALA A 225 -12.10 28.23 -24.30
C ALA A 225 -11.56 27.73 -25.65
N LEU A 226 -11.09 26.48 -25.70
CA LEU A 226 -10.88 25.78 -26.96
C LEU A 226 -12.11 24.92 -27.26
N TYR A 227 -12.90 25.32 -28.25
CA TYR A 227 -13.87 24.43 -28.91
C TYR A 227 -13.13 23.57 -29.92
N LEU A 228 -13.39 22.27 -29.93
CA LEU A 228 -12.98 21.34 -30.98
C LEU A 228 -14.25 20.84 -31.68
N TRP A 229 -14.26 20.91 -33.01
CA TRP A 229 -15.15 20.11 -33.84
C TRP A 229 -14.73 18.64 -33.78
#